data_AF-A0A9W9BI34-F1
#
_entry.id   AF-A0A9W9BI34-F1
#
_cell.length_a   1.000
_cell.length_b   1.000
_cell.length_c   1.000
_cell.angle_alpha   90.00
_cell.angle_beta   90.00
_cell.angle_gamma   90.00
#
_symmetry.space_group_name_H-M   'P 1'
#
loop_
_entity.id
_entity.type
_entity.pdbx_description
1 polymer ?
#
loop_
_entity_poly.entity_id
_entity_poly.type
_entity_poly.pdbx_seq_one_letter_code
_entity_poly.pdbx_strand_id
1 'polypeptide(L)'
;MADSGWLQWAYLLATTATGMSIVMIAQTANSYWAAYKVAPQEVASFIDTLDFSIEENEGYDRDVSKVQRLEDKIRLNRLLREIQKIGDDLRDELSCLVLEEGATTLRTSSRLMWASKRSQLEERMRRLETLRMRFMMVYLGIITSIAEKQPPPPPPLPKQLPEKTTYTTPTRPSAKKSFDDLHRRTPTRRLTTQAIGHNEHVETPQRSGWAGVVQELQMSPRMRARHASIEKLMEDSSPKSRT
;
A
#
# COMPACT_ATOMS: atom_id res chain seq x y z
N MET A 1 33.51 -26.03 -70.87
CA MET A 1 32.31 -25.14 -70.85
C MET A 1 31.29 -25.54 -69.79
N ALA A 2 31.19 -26.81 -69.39
CA ALA A 2 30.29 -27.24 -68.31
C ALA A 2 30.75 -26.78 -66.90
N ASP A 3 32.06 -26.70 -66.69
CA ASP A 3 32.65 -26.40 -65.37
C ASP A 3 32.36 -24.98 -64.88
N SER A 4 32.27 -24.02 -65.80
CA SER A 4 31.94 -22.62 -65.48
C SER A 4 30.48 -22.44 -65.05
N GLY A 5 29.55 -23.23 -65.59
CA GLY A 5 28.15 -23.18 -65.19
C GLY A 5 27.94 -23.73 -63.78
N TRP A 6 28.62 -24.82 -63.44
CA TRP A 6 28.56 -25.40 -62.09
C TRP A 6 29.11 -24.45 -61.02
N LEU A 7 30.23 -23.78 -61.31
CA LEU A 7 30.81 -22.76 -60.42
C LEU A 7 29.87 -21.56 -60.21
N GLN A 8 29.16 -21.11 -61.25
CA GLN A 8 28.17 -20.03 -61.15
C GLN A 8 26.99 -20.41 -60.27
N TRP A 9 26.44 -21.62 -60.45
CA TRP A 9 25.36 -22.13 -59.60
C TRP A 9 25.81 -22.29 -58.15
N ALA A 10 27.02 -22.80 -57.91
CA ALA A 10 27.59 -22.93 -56.58
C ALA A 10 27.76 -21.56 -55.90
N TYR A 11 28.23 -20.54 -56.63
CA TYR A 11 28.35 -19.19 -56.09
C TYR A 11 26.99 -18.54 -55.77
N LEU A 12 26.00 -18.69 -56.66
CA LEU A 12 24.63 -18.20 -56.42
C LEU A 12 23.99 -18.90 -55.21
N LEU A 13 24.14 -20.21 -55.08
CA LEU A 13 23.64 -20.97 -53.93
C LEU A 13 24.35 -20.58 -52.63
N ALA A 14 25.68 -20.44 -52.66
CA ALA A 14 26.45 -20.04 -51.48
C ALA A 14 26.10 -18.61 -51.02
N THR A 15 25.98 -17.67 -51.95
CA THR A 15 25.64 -16.27 -51.63
C THR A 15 24.20 -16.13 -51.12
N THR A 16 23.25 -16.84 -51.72
CA THR A 16 21.84 -16.85 -51.24
C THR A 16 21.70 -17.53 -49.89
N ALA A 17 22.38 -18.66 -49.66
CA ALA A 17 22.40 -19.33 -48.36
C ALA A 17 23.03 -18.45 -47.27
N THR A 18 24.15 -17.79 -47.59
CA THR A 18 24.81 -16.84 -46.66
C THR A 18 23.91 -15.63 -46.38
N GLY A 19 23.26 -15.08 -47.40
CA GLY A 19 22.29 -13.99 -47.24
C GLY A 19 21.13 -14.36 -46.33
N MET A 20 20.52 -15.54 -46.54
CA MET A 20 19.45 -16.06 -45.67
C MET A 20 19.93 -16.29 -44.24
N SER A 21 21.16 -16.79 -44.05
CA SER A 21 21.76 -16.96 -42.72
C SER A 21 21.94 -15.62 -42.00
N ILE A 22 22.45 -14.59 -42.68
CA ILE A 22 22.62 -13.24 -42.13
C ILE A 22 21.27 -12.65 -41.74
N VAL A 23 20.23 -12.81 -42.57
CA VAL A 23 18.87 -12.33 -42.25
C VAL A 23 18.32 -13.02 -41.01
N MET A 24 18.49 -14.34 -40.87
CA MET A 24 18.05 -15.07 -39.68
C MET A 24 18.79 -14.62 -38.41
N ILE A 25 20.11 -14.38 -38.51
CA ILE A 25 20.91 -13.83 -37.41
C ILE A 25 20.44 -12.41 -37.06
N ALA A 26 20.14 -11.57 -38.05
CA ALA A 26 19.65 -10.22 -37.82
C ALA A 26 18.24 -10.21 -37.18
N GLN A 27 17.34 -11.10 -37.61
CA GLN A 27 16.00 -11.23 -37.03
C GLN A 27 16.04 -11.68 -35.57
N THR A 28 16.85 -12.71 -35.29
CA THR A 28 17.07 -13.17 -33.92
C THR A 28 17.75 -12.09 -33.07
N ALA A 29 18.81 -11.45 -33.57
CA ALA A 29 19.46 -10.35 -32.87
C ALA A 29 18.50 -9.19 -32.60
N ASN A 30 17.61 -8.84 -33.53
CA ASN A 30 16.66 -7.76 -33.35
C ASN A 30 15.56 -8.09 -32.33
N SER A 31 15.08 -9.34 -32.28
CA SER A 31 14.13 -9.78 -31.25
C SER A 31 14.77 -9.79 -29.86
N TYR A 32 16.02 -10.25 -29.74
CA TYR A 32 16.79 -10.15 -28.50
C TYR A 32 17.13 -8.69 -28.14
N TRP A 33 17.35 -7.81 -29.12
CA TRP A 33 17.63 -6.40 -28.91
C TRP A 33 16.44 -5.62 -28.37
N ALA A 34 15.22 -5.94 -28.82
CA ALA A 34 14.00 -5.36 -28.27
C ALA A 34 13.84 -5.75 -26.78
N ALA A 35 14.04 -7.03 -26.45
CA ALA A 35 14.04 -7.50 -25.06
C ALA A 35 15.17 -6.88 -24.21
N TYR A 36 16.34 -6.64 -24.83
CA TYR A 36 17.50 -6.01 -24.21
C TYR A 36 17.25 -4.55 -23.79
N LYS A 37 16.47 -3.79 -24.58
CA LYS A 37 16.12 -2.40 -24.26
C LYS A 37 15.10 -2.28 -23.13
N VAL A 38 14.22 -3.26 -22.97
CA VAL A 38 13.13 -3.25 -22.00
C VAL A 38 13.58 -3.78 -20.63
N ALA A 39 14.56 -4.69 -20.59
CA ALA A 39 15.14 -5.27 -19.39
C ALA A 39 15.42 -4.29 -18.22
N PRO A 40 16.06 -3.12 -18.40
CA PRO A 40 16.34 -2.21 -17.29
C PRO A 40 15.09 -1.57 -16.67
N GLN A 41 14.03 -1.35 -17.47
CA GLN A 41 12.76 -0.81 -16.96
C GLN A 41 11.99 -1.86 -16.17
N GLU A 42 12.01 -3.12 -16.64
CA GLU A 42 11.40 -4.23 -15.90
C GLU A 42 12.10 -4.46 -14.55
N VAL A 43 13.43 -4.45 -14.52
CA VAL A 43 14.19 -4.56 -13.26
C VAL A 43 13.84 -3.44 -12.30
N ALA A 44 13.78 -2.19 -12.76
CA ALA A 44 13.36 -1.08 -11.92
C ALA A 44 11.96 -1.31 -11.31
N SER A 45 11.00 -1.79 -12.10
CA SER A 45 9.67 -2.12 -11.56
C SER A 45 9.68 -3.24 -10.51
N PHE A 46 10.56 -4.23 -10.66
CA PHE A 46 10.73 -5.28 -9.64
C PHE A 46 11.35 -4.73 -8.35
N ILE A 47 12.33 -3.82 -8.46
CA ILE A 47 12.92 -3.12 -7.31
C ILE A 47 11.85 -2.31 -6.60
N ASP A 48 11.10 -1.47 -7.32
CA ASP A 48 10.04 -0.63 -6.74
C ASP A 48 8.99 -1.47 -6.01
N THR A 49 8.59 -2.61 -6.59
CA THR A 49 7.60 -3.50 -5.98
C THR A 49 8.17 -4.21 -4.74
N LEU A 50 9.45 -4.55 -4.76
CA LEU A 50 10.15 -5.15 -3.61
C LEU A 50 10.31 -4.13 -2.48
N ASP A 51 10.69 -2.89 -2.79
CA ASP A 51 10.83 -1.81 -1.81
C ASP A 51 9.49 -1.51 -1.15
N PHE A 52 8.40 -1.41 -1.94
CA PHE A 52 7.05 -1.31 -1.39
C PHE A 52 6.69 -2.50 -0.49
N SER A 53 7.14 -3.72 -0.86
CA SER A 53 6.95 -4.91 -0.04
C SER A 53 7.67 -4.83 1.31
N ILE A 54 8.86 -4.25 1.34
CA ILE A 54 9.67 -4.13 2.55
C ILE A 54 9.04 -3.10 3.49
N GLU A 55 8.66 -1.93 2.96
CA GLU A 55 7.99 -0.88 3.74
C GLU A 55 6.67 -1.38 4.36
N GLU A 56 5.86 -2.11 3.59
CA GLU A 56 4.63 -2.71 4.10
C GLU A 56 4.90 -3.73 5.23
N ASN A 57 5.97 -4.50 5.08
CA ASN A 57 6.36 -5.54 6.02
C ASN A 57 6.87 -4.97 7.36
N GLU A 58 7.51 -3.80 7.35
CA GLU A 58 7.84 -3.04 8.58
C GLU A 58 6.56 -2.62 9.32
N GLY A 59 5.53 -2.21 8.58
CA GLY A 59 4.21 -1.92 9.15
C GLY A 59 3.59 -3.14 9.85
N TYR A 60 3.74 -4.32 9.25
CA TYR A 60 3.20 -5.56 9.80
C TYR A 60 3.89 -6.03 11.06
N ASP A 61 5.20 -5.85 11.22
CA ASP A 61 5.89 -6.23 12.46
C ASP A 61 5.28 -5.51 13.68
N ARG A 62 5.00 -4.22 13.52
CA ARG A 62 4.31 -3.41 14.54
C ARG A 62 2.92 -3.94 14.84
N ASP A 63 2.18 -4.41 13.85
CA ASP A 63 0.81 -4.89 14.05
C ASP A 63 0.75 -6.34 14.59
N VAL A 64 1.69 -7.20 14.21
CA VAL A 64 1.88 -8.54 14.79
C VAL A 64 2.21 -8.43 16.28
N SER A 65 2.97 -7.40 16.68
CA SER A 65 3.33 -7.18 18.09
C SER A 65 2.11 -6.98 18.99
N LYS A 66 1.00 -6.42 18.45
CA LYS A 66 -0.26 -6.12 19.15
C LYS A 66 -1.18 -7.34 19.30
N VAL A 67 -0.92 -8.43 18.57
CA VAL A 67 -1.73 -9.65 18.65
C VAL A 67 -1.48 -10.34 20.00
N GLN A 68 -2.52 -10.43 20.84
CA GLN A 68 -2.40 -11.01 22.19
C GLN A 68 -2.33 -12.55 22.20
N ARG A 69 -2.88 -13.21 21.18
CA ARG A 69 -2.83 -14.67 21.07
C ARG A 69 -1.46 -15.13 20.59
N LEU A 70 -0.74 -15.86 21.44
CA LEU A 70 0.60 -16.37 21.15
C LEU A 70 0.64 -17.32 19.94
N GLU A 71 -0.33 -18.22 19.79
CA GLU A 71 -0.37 -19.16 18.66
C GLU A 71 -0.49 -18.42 17.30
N ASP A 72 -1.46 -17.51 17.23
CA ASP A 72 -1.69 -16.66 16.07
C ASP A 72 -0.46 -15.77 15.79
N LYS A 73 0.16 -15.24 16.84
CA LYS A 73 1.40 -14.46 16.76
C LYS A 73 2.58 -15.28 16.24
N ILE A 74 2.76 -16.54 16.67
CA ILE A 74 3.83 -17.43 16.19
C ILE A 74 3.62 -17.74 14.72
N ARG A 75 2.40 -18.08 14.33
CA ARG A 75 2.04 -18.37 12.93
C ARG A 75 2.29 -17.17 12.03
N LEU A 76 1.87 -15.98 12.46
CA LEU A 76 2.04 -14.74 11.72
C LEU A 76 3.52 -14.34 11.61
N ASN A 77 4.29 -14.45 12.70
CA ASN A 77 5.74 -14.23 12.69
C ASN A 77 6.48 -15.20 11.76
N ARG A 78 6.07 -16.47 11.72
CA ARG A 78 6.69 -17.46 10.82
C ARG A 78 6.50 -17.07 9.36
N LEU A 79 5.29 -16.65 8.99
CA LEU A 79 5.00 -16.16 7.64
C LEU A 79 5.74 -14.86 7.33
N LEU A 80 5.81 -13.92 8.28
CA LEU A 80 6.54 -12.66 8.12
C LEU A 80 8.03 -12.89 7.88
N ARG A 81 8.66 -13.79 8.63
CA ARG A 81 10.06 -14.16 8.44
C ARG A 81 10.31 -14.85 7.10
N GLU A 82 9.35 -15.65 6.63
CA GLU A 82 9.43 -16.31 5.33
C GLU A 82 9.34 -15.29 4.18
N ILE A 83 8.45 -14.30 4.31
CA ILE A 83 8.33 -13.15 3.40
C ILE A 83 9.63 -12.34 3.39
N GLN A 84 10.15 -11.98 4.57
CA GLN A 84 11.42 -11.25 4.71
C GLN A 84 12.57 -12.01 4.04
N LYS A 85 12.71 -13.30 4.33
CA LYS A 85 13.77 -14.13 3.75
C LYS A 85 13.72 -14.15 2.22
N ILE A 86 12.53 -14.35 1.65
CA ILE A 86 12.37 -14.37 0.19
C ILE A 86 12.59 -12.98 -0.41
N GLY A 87 12.18 -11.92 0.30
CA GLY A 87 12.43 -10.54 -0.09
C GLY A 87 13.91 -10.19 -0.09
N ASP A 88 14.65 -10.60 0.95
CA ASP A 88 16.11 -10.41 1.04
C ASP A 88 16.84 -11.23 -0.03
N ASP A 89 16.48 -12.50 -0.24
CA ASP A 89 17.03 -13.34 -1.32
C ASP A 89 16.80 -12.68 -2.70
N LEU A 90 15.61 -12.11 -2.92
CA LEU A 90 15.27 -11.36 -4.14
C LEU A 90 16.14 -10.10 -4.27
N ARG A 91 16.26 -9.31 -3.21
CA ARG A 91 17.08 -8.10 -3.21
C ARG A 91 18.52 -8.44 -3.58
N ASP A 92 19.10 -9.48 -3.00
CA ASP A 92 20.46 -9.91 -3.30
C ASP A 92 20.62 -10.36 -4.76
N GLU A 93 19.63 -11.10 -5.30
CA GLU A 93 19.61 -11.48 -6.72
C GLU A 93 19.53 -10.25 -7.64
N LEU A 94 18.70 -9.24 -7.30
CA LEU A 94 18.58 -7.99 -8.06
C LEU A 94 19.85 -7.13 -7.97
N SER A 95 20.44 -7.01 -6.78
CA SER A 95 21.70 -6.28 -6.55
C SER A 95 22.86 -6.88 -7.35
N CYS A 96 22.88 -8.20 -7.56
CA CYS A 96 23.88 -8.83 -8.43
C CYS A 96 23.70 -8.50 -9.93
N LEU A 97 22.49 -8.12 -10.35
CA LEU A 97 22.17 -7.79 -11.74
C LEU A 97 22.47 -6.31 -12.05
N VAL A 98 22.23 -5.43 -11.09
CA VAL A 98 22.47 -3.98 -11.18
C VAL A 98 23.96 -3.68 -10.94
N LEU A 99 24.55 -2.81 -11.76
CA LEU A 99 25.98 -2.50 -11.67
C LEU A 99 26.29 -1.35 -10.70
N GLU A 100 25.30 -0.48 -10.45
CA GLU A 100 25.43 0.72 -9.61
C GLU A 100 24.08 1.01 -8.94
N GLU A 101 24.06 1.11 -7.60
CA GLU A 101 22.87 1.44 -6.80
C GLU A 101 22.34 2.82 -7.23
N GLY A 102 21.18 2.82 -7.90
CA GLY A 102 20.52 4.04 -8.40
C GLY A 102 20.63 4.25 -9.92
N ALA A 103 21.45 3.49 -10.64
CA ALA A 103 21.47 3.50 -12.10
C ALA A 103 20.74 2.27 -12.65
N THR A 104 19.79 2.49 -13.58
CA THR A 104 19.12 1.45 -14.36
C THR A 104 20.06 0.68 -15.31
N THR A 105 21.37 0.74 -15.07
CA THR A 105 22.41 0.11 -15.87
C THR A 105 22.68 -1.30 -15.36
N LEU A 106 22.02 -2.27 -15.98
CA LEU A 106 22.29 -3.70 -15.80
C LEU A 106 23.71 -4.07 -16.27
N ARG A 107 24.34 -5.07 -15.65
CA ARG A 107 25.61 -5.64 -16.11
C ARG A 107 25.45 -6.29 -17.49
N THR A 108 26.40 -6.10 -18.40
CA THR A 108 26.31 -6.59 -19.79
C THR A 108 26.15 -8.12 -19.88
N SER A 109 26.77 -8.87 -18.97
CA SER A 109 26.57 -10.32 -18.83
C SER A 109 25.16 -10.70 -18.34
N SER A 110 24.63 -9.94 -17.38
CA SER A 110 23.26 -10.08 -16.87
C SER A 110 22.21 -9.80 -17.95
N ARG A 111 22.51 -8.87 -18.88
CA ARG A 111 21.65 -8.57 -20.03
C ARG A 111 21.58 -9.72 -21.04
N LEU A 112 22.68 -10.45 -21.24
CA LEU A 112 22.71 -11.64 -22.11
C LEU A 112 21.90 -12.82 -21.54
N MET A 113 21.89 -13.00 -20.22
CA MET A 113 21.12 -14.05 -19.55
C MET A 113 19.73 -13.59 -19.08
N TRP A 114 19.27 -12.41 -19.51
CA TRP A 114 18.04 -11.77 -19.01
C TRP A 114 16.81 -12.66 -19.17
N ALA A 115 16.62 -13.30 -20.32
CA ALA A 115 15.45 -14.14 -20.55
C ALA A 115 15.31 -15.30 -19.53
N SER A 116 16.43 -15.90 -19.12
CA SER A 116 16.44 -16.95 -18.09
C SER A 116 16.33 -16.39 -16.67
N LYS A 117 16.88 -15.21 -16.42
CA LYS A 117 16.82 -14.56 -15.10
C LYS A 117 15.46 -13.94 -14.81
N ARG A 118 14.81 -13.39 -15.82
CA ARG A 118 13.47 -12.83 -15.76
C ARG A 118 12.45 -13.87 -15.29
N SER A 119 12.44 -15.08 -15.87
CA SER A 119 11.51 -16.13 -15.45
C SER A 119 11.75 -16.58 -14.01
N GLN A 120 13.01 -16.63 -13.58
CA GLN A 120 13.38 -16.93 -12.20
C GLN A 120 12.88 -15.84 -11.23
N LEU A 121 13.09 -14.56 -11.58
CA LEU A 121 12.64 -13.41 -10.79
C LEU A 121 11.11 -13.35 -10.69
N GLU A 122 10.40 -13.52 -11.80
CA GLU A 122 8.94 -13.56 -11.81
C GLU A 122 8.38 -14.67 -10.92
N GLU A 123 8.96 -15.87 -10.97
CA GLU A 123 8.54 -16.98 -10.13
C GLU A 123 8.77 -16.70 -8.64
N ARG A 124 9.92 -16.11 -8.29
CA ARG A 124 10.22 -15.69 -6.91
C ARG A 124 9.27 -14.58 -6.43
N MET A 125 8.96 -13.63 -7.30
CA MET A 125 8.01 -12.57 -7.01
C MET A 125 6.60 -13.11 -6.79
N ARG A 126 6.14 -14.06 -7.62
CA ARG A 126 4.85 -14.75 -7.42
C ARG A 126 4.78 -15.50 -6.11
N ARG A 127 5.88 -16.14 -5.70
CA ARG A 127 5.98 -16.81 -4.38
C ARG A 127 5.88 -15.80 -3.25
N LEU A 128 6.58 -14.67 -3.35
CA LEU A 128 6.47 -13.57 -2.39
C LEU A 128 5.02 -13.08 -2.28
N GLU A 129 4.37 -12.84 -3.42
CA GLU A 129 2.98 -12.36 -3.48
C GLU A 129 2.00 -13.39 -2.90
N THR A 130 2.19 -14.68 -3.18
CA THR A 130 1.40 -15.76 -2.59
C THR A 130 1.54 -15.80 -1.07
N LEU A 131 2.76 -15.63 -0.55
CA LEU A 131 2.99 -15.57 0.89
C LEU A 131 2.37 -14.32 1.52
N ARG A 132 2.46 -13.16 0.86
CA ARG A 132 1.80 -11.92 1.30
C ARG A 132 0.29 -12.07 1.33
N MET A 133 -0.32 -12.64 0.29
CA MET A 133 -1.75 -12.96 0.27
C MET A 133 -2.13 -13.92 1.41
N ARG A 134 -1.35 -14.97 1.63
CA ARG A 134 -1.57 -15.91 2.73
C ARG A 134 -1.46 -15.23 4.09
N PHE A 135 -0.46 -14.36 4.27
CA PHE A 135 -0.27 -13.58 5.49
C PHE A 135 -1.46 -12.65 5.73
N MET A 136 -1.90 -11.89 4.72
CA MET A 136 -3.08 -11.02 4.78
C MET A 136 -4.36 -11.76 5.15
N MET A 137 -4.60 -12.92 4.54
CA MET A 137 -5.78 -13.74 4.86
C MET A 137 -5.77 -14.20 6.32
N VAL A 138 -4.62 -14.63 6.83
CA VAL A 138 -4.48 -15.06 8.23
C VAL A 138 -4.64 -13.87 9.18
N TYR A 139 -4.00 -12.75 8.88
CA TYR A 139 -4.07 -11.52 9.68
C TYR A 139 -5.51 -11.00 9.77
N LEU A 140 -6.21 -10.90 8.64
CA LEU A 140 -7.60 -10.46 8.60
C LEU A 140 -8.52 -11.43 9.35
N GLY A 141 -8.33 -12.75 9.18
CA GLY A 141 -9.08 -13.75 9.94
C GLY A 141 -8.89 -13.66 11.46
N ILE A 142 -7.71 -13.26 11.92
CA ILE A 142 -7.46 -13.01 13.34
C ILE A 142 -8.22 -11.76 13.80
N ILE A 143 -8.10 -10.65 13.06
CA ILE A 143 -8.78 -9.39 13.43
C ILE A 143 -10.29 -9.56 13.45
N THR A 144 -10.88 -10.21 12.45
CA THR A 144 -12.33 -10.45 12.41
C THR A 144 -12.77 -11.34 13.56
N SER A 145 -11.99 -12.37 13.91
CA SER A 145 -12.29 -13.22 15.09
C SER A 145 -12.22 -12.46 16.41
N ILE A 146 -11.37 -11.44 16.52
CA ILE A 146 -11.29 -10.56 17.70
C ILE A 146 -12.50 -9.62 17.71
N ALA A 147 -12.88 -9.07 16.55
CA ALA A 147 -14.04 -8.20 16.41
C ALA A 147 -15.36 -8.92 16.75
N GLU A 148 -15.54 -10.18 16.34
CA GLU A 148 -16.71 -10.98 16.70
C GLU A 148 -16.79 -11.30 18.20
N LYS A 149 -15.64 -11.44 18.87
CA LYS A 149 -15.57 -11.67 20.33
C LYS A 149 -15.78 -10.41 21.16
N GLN A 150 -15.74 -9.23 20.54
CA GLN A 150 -16.09 -7.97 21.18
C GLN A 150 -17.54 -7.64 20.80
N PRO A 151 -18.54 -7.91 21.68
CA PRO A 151 -19.91 -7.55 21.36
C PRO A 151 -20.00 -6.03 21.13
N PRO A 152 -20.82 -5.56 20.16
CA PRO A 152 -21.03 -4.14 19.96
C PRO A 152 -21.44 -3.51 21.29
N PRO A 153 -20.92 -2.31 21.63
CA PRO A 153 -21.36 -1.61 22.83
C PRO A 153 -22.88 -1.53 22.78
N PRO A 154 -23.59 -1.89 23.88
CA PRO A 154 -25.04 -1.85 23.88
C PRO A 154 -25.49 -0.45 23.43
N PRO A 155 -26.48 -0.35 22.52
CA PRO A 155 -26.98 0.94 22.10
C PRO A 155 -27.33 1.74 23.35
N PRO A 156 -26.88 3.01 23.48
CA PRO A 156 -27.21 3.81 24.62
C PRO A 156 -28.74 3.90 24.70
N LEU A 157 -29.32 3.21 25.69
CA LEU A 157 -30.72 3.37 26.08
C LEU A 157 -31.02 4.88 26.14
N PRO A 158 -32.13 5.36 25.59
CA PRO A 158 -32.45 6.77 25.57
C PRO A 158 -32.44 7.31 27.00
N LYS A 159 -31.41 8.08 27.33
CA LYS A 159 -31.40 8.90 28.54
C LYS A 159 -32.55 9.88 28.38
N GLN A 160 -33.64 9.65 29.10
CA GLN A 160 -34.67 10.65 29.34
C GLN A 160 -33.97 11.91 29.84
N LEU A 161 -33.88 12.92 28.99
CA LEU A 161 -33.41 14.24 29.38
C LEU A 161 -34.61 15.00 29.95
N PRO A 162 -34.48 15.62 31.13
CA PRO A 162 -35.55 16.40 31.72
C PRO A 162 -35.68 17.76 31.02
N GLU A 163 -36.93 18.15 30.88
CA GLU A 163 -37.48 19.37 30.27
C GLU A 163 -37.04 20.69 30.94
N LYS A 164 -36.95 21.76 30.13
CA LYS A 164 -37.23 23.19 30.41
C LYS A 164 -37.07 23.91 29.04
N THR A 165 -37.96 24.71 28.48
CA THR A 165 -38.96 25.65 29.04
C THR A 165 -39.96 26.08 27.96
N THR A 166 -41.22 26.21 28.38
CA THR A 166 -42.23 27.22 27.96
C THR A 166 -42.78 27.17 26.53
N TYR A 167 -44.06 26.76 26.37
CA TYR A 167 -45.20 27.65 26.07
C TYR A 167 -46.54 26.98 26.48
N THR A 168 -47.32 27.72 27.28
CA THR A 168 -48.78 27.73 27.55
C THR A 168 -49.67 26.75 26.75
N THR A 169 -50.66 26.01 27.27
CA THR A 169 -51.78 26.31 28.21
C THR A 169 -52.54 24.98 28.56
N PRO A 170 -53.58 24.93 29.43
CA PRO A 170 -53.68 23.98 30.55
C PRO A 170 -54.71 22.85 30.38
N THR A 171 -54.73 21.83 31.26
CA THR A 171 -55.93 21.38 32.03
C THR A 171 -55.62 20.20 32.98
N ARG A 172 -55.62 20.56 34.29
CA ARG A 172 -56.03 19.83 35.52
C ARG A 172 -55.36 18.52 36.02
N PRO A 173 -55.41 18.29 37.36
CA PRO A 173 -54.37 17.59 38.13
C PRO A 173 -54.87 16.31 38.81
N SER A 174 -53.95 15.49 39.29
CA SER A 174 -54.22 14.64 40.46
C SER A 174 -52.98 14.42 41.30
N ALA A 175 -53.14 14.66 42.60
CA ALA A 175 -52.14 14.64 43.63
C ALA A 175 -51.97 13.25 44.26
N LYS A 176 -50.79 12.98 44.84
CA LYS A 176 -50.57 12.74 46.29
C LYS A 176 -49.26 11.99 46.56
N LYS A 177 -48.49 12.53 47.54
CA LYS A 177 -47.85 11.89 48.73
C LYS A 177 -46.94 10.66 48.52
N SER A 178 -45.87 10.38 49.28
CA SER A 178 -45.15 11.01 50.39
C SER A 178 -44.11 10.02 50.95
N PHE A 179 -43.07 10.53 51.65
CA PHE A 179 -42.27 9.91 52.75
C PHE A 179 -41.49 8.60 52.47
N ASP A 180 -40.16 8.63 52.62
CA ASP A 180 -39.39 8.04 53.75
C ASP A 180 -38.73 6.72 53.30
N ASP A 181 -37.57 6.23 53.72
CA ASP A 181 -36.55 6.68 54.66
C ASP A 181 -35.25 5.87 54.40
N LEU A 182 -34.12 6.43 54.86
CA LEU A 182 -32.96 5.79 55.51
C LEU A 182 -32.00 4.73 54.88
N HIS A 183 -30.71 5.09 55.01
CA HIS A 183 -29.48 4.27 55.19
C HIS A 183 -28.97 3.43 54.00
N ARG A 184 -27.68 3.38 53.63
CA ARG A 184 -26.42 3.46 54.42
C ARG A 184 -25.19 3.60 53.48
N ARG A 185 -24.41 4.68 53.69
CA ARG A 185 -22.91 4.83 53.73
C ARG A 185 -22.02 3.88 52.87
N THR A 186 -21.26 4.35 51.84
CA THR A 186 -19.93 5.06 51.79
C THR A 186 -18.70 4.20 52.19
N PRO A 187 -17.41 4.47 51.82
CA PRO A 187 -16.73 5.69 51.27
C PRO A 187 -15.75 5.35 50.09
N THR A 188 -14.95 6.22 49.44
CA THR A 188 -13.81 7.10 49.85
C THR A 188 -13.36 7.88 48.59
N ARG A 189 -13.23 9.22 48.61
CA ARG A 189 -11.96 10.00 48.79
C ARG A 189 -11.00 9.89 47.57
N ARG A 190 -10.40 10.92 46.97
CA ARG A 190 -10.40 12.41 47.01
C ARG A 190 -9.51 12.86 45.82
N LEU A 191 -9.78 14.04 45.27
CA LEU A 191 -8.81 15.14 44.97
C LEU A 191 -7.34 14.77 44.65
N THR A 192 -6.86 15.01 43.42
CA THR A 192 -6.15 16.22 42.93
C THR A 192 -5.25 15.84 41.76
N THR A 193 -5.32 16.57 40.64
CA THR A 193 -4.11 16.91 39.89
C THR A 193 -4.36 18.30 39.30
N GLN A 194 -3.59 19.27 39.77
CA GLN A 194 -3.46 20.55 39.10
C GLN A 194 -2.87 20.27 37.71
N ALA A 195 -3.63 20.63 36.67
CA ALA A 195 -3.07 20.88 35.36
C ALA A 195 -2.54 22.32 35.38
N ILE A 196 -1.23 22.47 35.24
CA ILE A 196 -0.58 23.72 34.87
C ILE A 196 0.14 23.44 33.54
N GLY A 197 -0.13 24.26 32.52
CA GLY A 197 0.72 24.35 31.33
C GLY A 197 0.13 23.87 30.01
N HIS A 198 -0.76 24.70 29.43
CA HIS A 198 -0.57 25.25 28.08
C HIS A 198 -0.69 24.31 26.86
N ASN A 199 -1.88 24.25 26.24
CA ASN A 199 -2.08 24.76 24.88
C ASN A 199 -3.59 24.84 24.57
N GLU A 200 -4.07 26.04 24.23
CA GLU A 200 -5.47 26.37 24.04
C GLU A 200 -5.80 26.52 22.56
N HIS A 201 -5.80 25.40 21.83
CA HIS A 201 -6.50 25.26 20.55
C HIS A 201 -6.70 23.80 20.12
N VAL A 202 -7.41 23.01 20.93
CA VAL A 202 -7.97 21.74 20.45
C VAL A 202 -9.41 21.67 20.90
N GLU A 203 -10.31 22.16 20.04
CA GLU A 203 -11.69 21.74 20.11
C GLU A 203 -11.75 20.22 20.01
N THR A 204 -12.52 19.62 20.92
CA THR A 204 -12.71 18.20 21.14
C THR A 204 -12.82 17.39 19.83
N PRO A 205 -11.95 16.39 19.55
CA PRO A 205 -11.95 15.68 18.27
C PRO A 205 -13.08 14.65 18.11
N GLN A 206 -14.00 14.53 19.08
CA GLN A 206 -14.95 13.41 19.13
C GLN A 206 -16.39 13.75 18.73
N ARG A 207 -16.71 15.01 18.39
CA ARG A 207 -18.11 15.40 18.09
C ARG A 207 -18.43 15.57 16.60
N SER A 208 -17.44 15.69 15.73
CA SER A 208 -17.68 16.12 14.33
C SER A 208 -17.64 15.00 13.31
N GLY A 209 -17.28 13.77 13.69
CA GLY A 209 -17.28 12.60 12.81
C GLY A 209 -16.62 12.86 11.44
N TRP A 210 -17.18 12.27 10.38
CA TRP A 210 -16.70 12.47 9.00
C TRP A 210 -16.78 13.92 8.51
N ALA A 211 -17.72 14.72 9.03
CA ALA A 211 -17.83 16.14 8.66
C ALA A 211 -16.63 16.96 9.15
N GLY A 212 -16.09 16.63 10.33
CA GLY A 212 -14.86 17.23 10.84
C GLY A 212 -13.64 16.86 10.00
N VAL A 213 -13.53 15.60 9.57
CA VAL A 213 -12.44 15.14 8.71
C VAL A 213 -12.48 15.83 7.34
N VAL A 214 -13.67 16.02 6.76
CA VAL A 214 -13.83 16.76 5.50
C VAL A 214 -13.48 18.24 5.68
N GLN A 215 -13.90 18.85 6.78
CA GLN A 215 -13.56 20.24 7.10
C GLN A 215 -12.05 20.42 7.31
N GLU A 216 -11.38 19.46 7.95
CA GLU A 216 -9.93 19.45 8.14
C GLU A 216 -9.19 19.23 6.81
N LEU A 217 -9.69 18.32 5.94
CA LEU A 217 -9.17 18.11 4.59
C LEU A 217 -9.31 19.38 3.73
N GLN A 218 -10.46 20.05 3.78
CA GLN A 218 -10.68 21.33 3.10
C GLN A 218 -9.81 22.45 3.65
N MET A 219 -9.44 22.39 4.93
CA MET A 219 -8.53 23.32 5.59
C MET A 219 -7.06 22.94 5.40
N SER A 220 -6.75 21.80 4.80
CA SER A 220 -5.38 21.30 4.63
C SER A 220 -4.55 22.19 3.70
N PRO A 221 -3.38 22.69 4.13
CA PRO A 221 -2.46 23.47 3.28
C PRO A 221 -2.02 22.71 2.03
N ARG A 222 -1.91 21.38 2.13
CA ARG A 222 -1.49 20.50 1.04
C ARG A 222 -2.58 20.36 -0.04
N MET A 223 -3.85 20.43 0.34
CA MET A 223 -4.96 20.45 -0.63
C MET A 223 -4.98 21.77 -1.40
N ARG A 224 -4.82 22.91 -0.69
CA ARG A 224 -4.73 24.22 -1.34
C ARG A 224 -3.53 24.35 -2.28
N ALA A 225 -2.37 23.80 -1.90
CA ALA A 225 -1.19 23.78 -2.76
C ALA A 225 -1.43 23.03 -4.09
N ARG A 226 -2.18 21.91 -4.05
CA ARG A 226 -2.56 21.16 -5.26
C ARG A 226 -3.57 21.91 -6.12
N HIS A 227 -4.53 22.59 -5.52
CA HIS A 227 -5.49 23.40 -6.27
C HIS A 227 -4.78 24.58 -6.96
N ALA A 228 -3.87 25.26 -6.27
CA ALA A 228 -3.06 26.34 -6.84
C ALA A 228 -2.13 25.84 -7.95
N SER A 229 -1.54 24.64 -7.82
CA SER A 229 -0.71 24.07 -8.89
C SER A 229 -1.53 23.70 -10.13
N ILE A 230 -2.77 23.23 -9.93
CA ILE A 230 -3.69 22.90 -11.04
C ILE A 230 -4.14 24.18 -11.75
N GLU A 231 -4.52 25.22 -11.00
CA GLU A 231 -4.91 26.51 -11.58
C GLU A 231 -3.77 27.12 -12.42
N LYS A 232 -2.53 27.09 -11.91
CA LYS A 232 -1.36 27.53 -12.66
C LYS A 232 -1.13 26.72 -13.94
N LEU A 233 -1.33 25.40 -13.90
CA LEU A 233 -1.25 24.53 -15.09
C LEU A 233 -2.39 24.80 -16.08
N MET A 234 -3.58 25.19 -15.60
CA MET A 234 -4.71 25.58 -16.45
C MET A 234 -4.50 26.96 -17.08
N GLU A 235 -3.89 27.91 -16.37
CA GLU A 235 -3.48 29.20 -16.93
C GLU A 235 -2.43 29.03 -18.04
N ASP A 236 -1.39 28.22 -17.81
CA ASP A 236 -0.32 27.95 -18.78
C ASP A 236 -0.80 27.18 -20.02
N SER A 237 -1.88 26.38 -19.89
CA SER A 237 -2.46 25.63 -21.01
C SER A 237 -3.53 26.40 -21.79
N SER A 238 -3.89 27.62 -21.36
CA SER A 238 -4.76 28.50 -22.14
C SER A 238 -3.96 29.19 -23.26
N PRO A 239 -4.32 29.01 -24.55
CA PRO A 239 -3.60 29.66 -25.64
C PRO A 239 -3.90 31.15 -25.57
N LYS A 240 -2.89 31.94 -25.19
CA LYS A 240 -2.87 33.39 -25.30
C LYS A 240 -3.22 33.78 -26.73
N SER A 241 -4.47 34.18 -26.97
CA SER A 241 -4.89 34.77 -28.24
C SER A 241 -4.07 36.03 -28.47
N ARG A 242 -3.07 35.91 -29.35
CA ARG A 242 -2.37 37.06 -29.92
C ARG A 242 -3.39 37.90 -30.66
N THR A 243 -3.62 39.10 -30.14
CA THR A 243 -3.93 40.27 -30.97
C THR A 243 -2.65 40.75 -31.64
#